data_AF-A0A533ZNW8-F1
#
_entry.id   AF-A0A533ZNW8-F1
#
_cell.length_a   1.000
_cell.length_b   1.000
_cell.length_c   1.000
_cell.angle_alpha   90.00
_cell.angle_beta   90.00
_cell.angle_gamma   90.00
#
_symmetry.space_group_name_H-M   'P 1'
#
loop_
_entity.id
_entity.type
_entity.pdbx_description
1 polymer ?
#
loop_
_entity_poly.entity_id
_entity_poly.type
_entity_poly.pdbx_seq_one_letter_code
_entity_poly.pdbx_strand_id
1 'polypeptide(L)'
;MSQGRREELELLYPWYKEEVFRRRERMMWLTACTSGVLVLVLVIVQVFPMPATSKTTAALVCLGVALFSGIMAYLIVQQRARHLMAKQVLITIEQELGLYEKGRHLEDSALYPKEWQTAWKQDISVGIYLAVLAGLTGLVMAVVLWR
;
A
#
# COMPACT_ATOMS: atom_id res chain seq x y z
N MET A 1 19.03 29.26 -8.48
CA MET A 1 19.01 27.98 -9.24
C MET A 1 19.39 28.27 -10.68
N SER A 2 20.30 27.51 -11.30
CA SER A 2 20.59 27.65 -12.73
C SER A 2 19.37 27.26 -13.57
N GLN A 3 19.14 27.92 -14.71
CA GLN A 3 17.98 27.63 -15.57
C GLN A 3 17.89 26.14 -15.94
N GLY A 4 19.00 25.50 -16.31
CA GLY A 4 19.02 24.07 -16.65
C GLY A 4 18.63 23.13 -15.51
N ARG A 5 18.97 23.44 -14.25
CA ARG A 5 18.53 22.63 -13.09
C ARG A 5 17.01 22.73 -12.89
N ARG A 6 16.42 23.90 -13.16
CA ARG A 6 14.99 24.12 -13.00
C ARG A 6 14.19 23.32 -14.04
N GLU A 7 14.62 23.34 -15.30
CA GLU A 7 13.99 22.58 -16.39
C GLU A 7 14.01 21.07 -16.12
N GLU A 8 15.13 20.56 -15.60
CA GLU A 8 15.25 19.15 -15.22
C GLU A 8 14.26 18.77 -14.09
N LEU A 9 14.12 19.62 -13.07
CA LEU A 9 13.17 19.42 -11.98
C LEU A 9 11.71 19.48 -12.45
N GLU A 10 11.39 20.40 -13.37
CA GLU A 10 10.05 20.52 -13.96
C GLU A 10 9.68 19.29 -14.80
N LEU A 11 10.67 18.64 -15.44
CA LEU A 11 10.48 17.39 -16.17
C LEU A 11 10.36 16.17 -15.24
N LEU A 12 11.14 16.11 -14.16
CA LEU A 12 11.09 15.04 -13.17
C LEU A 12 9.85 15.10 -12.28
N TYR A 13 9.32 16.30 -12.03
CA TYR A 13 8.16 16.53 -11.18
C TYR A 13 6.93 15.66 -11.53
N PRO A 14 6.40 15.69 -12.77
CA PRO A 14 5.24 14.88 -13.14
C PRO A 14 5.52 13.37 -13.04
N TRP A 15 6.75 12.95 -13.34
CA TRP A 15 7.13 11.54 -13.26
C TRP A 15 7.13 11.02 -11.82
N TYR A 16 7.72 11.77 -10.88
CA TYR A 16 7.70 11.40 -9.46
C TYR A 16 6.29 11.47 -8.87
N LYS A 17 5.47 12.45 -9.29
CA LYS A 17 4.07 12.57 -8.87
C LYS A 17 3.28 11.33 -9.29
N GLU A 18 3.38 10.93 -10.56
CA GLU A 18 2.76 9.73 -11.10
C GLU A 18 3.22 8.46 -10.37
N GLU A 19 4.53 8.34 -10.12
CA GLU A 19 5.09 7.16 -9.44
C GLU A 19 4.59 7.03 -8.00
N VAL A 20 4.40 8.15 -7.29
CA VAL A 20 3.78 8.17 -5.94
C VAL A 20 2.34 7.65 -5.99
N PHE A 21 1.54 8.10 -6.97
CA PHE A 21 0.15 7.65 -7.14
C PHE A 21 0.06 6.16 -7.53
N ARG A 22 0.83 5.75 -8.55
CA ARG A 22 0.88 4.37 -9.03
C ARG A 22 1.26 3.37 -7.93
N ARG A 23 2.20 3.74 -7.05
CA ARG A 23 2.59 2.89 -5.91
C ARG A 23 1.47 2.77 -4.88
N ARG A 24 0.71 3.85 -4.63
CA ARG A 24 -0.45 3.81 -3.75
C ARG A 24 -1.56 2.92 -4.30
N GLU A 25 -1.82 3.03 -5.59
CA GLU A 25 -2.78 2.19 -6.30
C GLU A 25 -2.37 0.71 -6.26
N ARG A 26 -1.10 0.38 -6.52
CA ARG A 26 -0.59 -1.00 -6.40
C ARG A 26 -0.78 -1.58 -5.00
N MET A 27 -0.57 -0.80 -3.94
CA MET A 27 -0.84 -1.27 -2.56
C MET A 27 -2.33 -1.60 -2.35
N MET A 28 -3.23 -0.75 -2.86
CA MET A 28 -4.67 -0.97 -2.78
C MET A 28 -5.08 -2.22 -3.59
N TRP A 29 -4.54 -2.38 -4.80
CA TRP A 29 -4.82 -3.51 -5.67
C TRP A 29 -4.33 -4.83 -5.09
N LEU A 30 -3.10 -4.86 -4.53
CA LEU A 30 -2.58 -6.03 -3.82
C LEU A 30 -3.50 -6.43 -2.65
N THR A 31 -3.95 -5.44 -1.87
CA THR A 31 -4.85 -5.70 -0.72
C THR A 31 -6.19 -6.24 -1.19
N ALA A 32 -6.78 -5.66 -2.25
CA ALA A 32 -8.04 -6.12 -2.82
C ALA A 32 -7.94 -7.55 -3.37
N CYS A 33 -6.91 -7.85 -4.17
CA CYS A 33 -6.69 -9.18 -4.72
C CYS A 33 -6.46 -10.23 -3.62
N THR A 34 -5.63 -9.91 -2.62
CA THR A 34 -5.36 -10.82 -1.50
C THR A 34 -6.65 -11.11 -0.73
N SER A 35 -7.40 -10.06 -0.39
CA SER A 35 -8.67 -10.20 0.34
C SER A 35 -9.68 -11.02 -0.46
N GLY A 36 -9.78 -10.78 -1.77
CA GLY A 36 -10.64 -11.55 -2.68
C GLY A 36 -10.28 -13.04 -2.71
N VAL A 37 -8.98 -13.37 -2.77
CA VAL A 37 -8.52 -14.76 -2.71
C VAL A 37 -8.87 -15.41 -1.37
N LEU A 38 -8.65 -14.72 -0.24
CA LEU A 38 -8.99 -15.26 1.09
C LEU A 38 -10.50 -15.48 1.26
N VAL A 39 -11.33 -14.55 0.77
CA VAL A 39 -12.79 -14.71 0.76
C VAL A 39 -13.21 -15.87 -0.13
N LEU A 40 -12.58 -16.04 -1.30
CA LEU A 40 -12.86 -17.19 -2.16
C LEU A 40 -12.51 -18.51 -1.47
N VAL A 41 -11.38 -18.58 -0.77
CA VAL A 41 -11.00 -19.75 0.04
C VAL A 41 -12.03 -20.02 1.14
N LEU A 42 -12.50 -18.98 1.84
CA LEU A 42 -13.58 -19.12 2.83
C LEU A 42 -14.85 -19.72 2.22
N VAL A 43 -15.28 -19.21 1.06
CA VAL A 43 -16.47 -19.70 0.36
C VAL A 43 -16.28 -21.15 -0.07
N ILE A 44 -15.12 -21.51 -0.65
CA ILE A 44 -14.83 -22.88 -1.08
C ILE A 44 -14.88 -23.82 0.12
N VAL A 45 -14.18 -23.47 1.21
CA VAL A 45 -14.19 -24.27 2.43
C VAL A 45 -15.62 -24.43 2.93
N GLN A 46 -16.47 -23.39 2.92
CA GLN A 46 -17.83 -23.51 3.42
C GLN A 46 -18.78 -24.30 2.51
N VAL A 47 -18.75 -24.07 1.21
CA VAL A 47 -19.71 -24.62 0.24
C VAL A 47 -19.41 -26.07 -0.10
N PHE A 48 -18.14 -26.46 -0.16
CA PHE A 48 -17.75 -27.83 -0.50
C PHE A 48 -17.54 -28.65 0.78
N PRO A 49 -18.43 -29.62 1.08
CA PRO A 49 -18.21 -30.55 2.17
C PRO A 49 -17.05 -31.49 1.79
N MET A 50 -15.84 -31.17 2.22
CA MET A 50 -14.74 -32.12 2.12
C MET A 50 -14.98 -33.25 3.14
N PRO A 51 -14.92 -34.53 2.72
CA PRO A 51 -15.08 -35.66 3.63
C PRO A 51 -14.01 -35.57 4.72
N ALA A 52 -14.44 -35.61 5.99
CA ALA A 52 -13.62 -35.55 7.21
C ALA A 52 -12.18 -35.10 6.97
N THR A 53 -11.98 -33.79 6.85
CA THR A 53 -10.66 -33.20 6.58
C THR A 53 -9.67 -33.74 7.60
N SER A 54 -8.73 -34.59 7.15
CA SER A 54 -7.71 -35.11 8.05
C SER A 54 -6.96 -33.93 8.69
N LYS A 55 -6.53 -34.06 9.95
CA LYS A 55 -5.77 -33.00 10.64
C LYS A 55 -4.58 -32.51 9.80
N THR A 56 -3.99 -33.41 9.01
CA THR A 56 -2.91 -33.11 8.06
C THR A 56 -3.36 -32.17 6.94
N THR A 57 -4.51 -32.41 6.33
CA THR A 57 -5.07 -31.57 5.26
C THR A 57 -5.41 -30.17 5.80
N ALA A 58 -6.04 -30.09 6.98
CA ALA A 58 -6.33 -28.81 7.63
C ALA A 58 -5.04 -28.02 7.92
N ALA A 59 -4.01 -28.69 8.44
CA ALA A 59 -2.70 -28.08 8.70
C ALA A 59 -2.03 -27.56 7.41
N LEU A 60 -2.10 -28.31 6.29
CA LEU A 60 -1.57 -27.87 5.01
C LEU A 60 -2.28 -26.64 4.45
N VAL A 61 -3.62 -26.60 4.55
CA VAL A 61 -4.40 -25.42 4.13
C VAL A 61 -4.04 -24.20 4.99
N CYS A 62 -3.98 -24.36 6.31
CA CYS A 62 -3.56 -23.30 7.23
C CYS A 62 -2.15 -22.79 6.91
N LEU A 63 -1.20 -23.69 6.65
CA LEU A 63 0.16 -23.33 6.26
C LEU A 63 0.19 -22.56 4.94
N GLY A 64 -0.55 -23.02 3.93
CA GLY A 64 -0.64 -22.35 2.63
C GLY A 64 -1.23 -20.94 2.75
N VAL A 65 -2.29 -20.78 3.53
CA VAL A 65 -2.94 -19.48 3.79
C VAL A 65 -2.01 -18.56 4.57
N ALA A 66 -1.29 -19.07 5.57
CA ALA A 66 -0.33 -18.30 6.35
C ALA A 66 0.86 -17.82 5.49
N LEU A 67 1.43 -18.71 4.65
CA LEU A 67 2.52 -18.37 3.73
C LEU A 67 2.08 -17.34 2.69
N PHE A 68 0.92 -17.55 2.05
CA PHE A 68 0.37 -16.62 1.08
C PHE A 68 0.17 -15.23 1.70
N SER A 69 -0.47 -15.18 2.87
CA SER A 69 -0.76 -13.93 3.57
C SER A 69 0.52 -13.25 4.04
N GLY A 70 1.52 -14.01 4.52
CA GLY A 70 2.84 -13.48 4.88
C GLY A 70 3.57 -12.85 3.69
N ILE A 71 3.53 -13.49 2.52
CA ILE A 71 4.13 -12.94 1.28
C ILE A 71 3.42 -11.66 0.87
N MET A 72 2.08 -11.62 0.90
CA MET A 72 1.32 -10.43 0.52
C MET A 72 1.55 -9.28 1.52
N ALA A 73 1.63 -9.56 2.82
CA ALA A 73 2.00 -8.59 3.85
C ALA A 73 3.39 -7.99 3.57
N TYR A 74 4.39 -8.83 3.26
CA TYR A 74 5.72 -8.39 2.89
C TYR A 74 5.69 -7.47 1.65
N LEU A 75 4.95 -7.83 0.60
CA LEU A 75 4.83 -7.00 -0.61
C LEU A 75 4.19 -5.64 -0.32
N ILE A 76 3.15 -5.58 0.53
CA ILE A 76 2.52 -4.32 0.95
C ILE A 76 3.54 -3.42 1.67
N VAL A 77 4.28 -3.97 2.64
CA VAL A 77 5.31 -3.22 3.38
C VAL A 77 6.43 -2.76 2.45
N GLN A 78 6.86 -3.60 1.51
CA GLN A 78 7.88 -3.25 0.54
C GLN A 78 7.43 -2.12 -0.40
N GLN A 79 6.16 -2.13 -0.84
CA GLN A 79 5.61 -1.04 -1.65
C GLN A 79 5.46 0.26 -0.85
N ARG A 80 5.12 0.18 0.43
CA ARG A 80 5.13 1.34 1.33
C ARG A 80 6.51 1.98 1.37
N ALA A 81 7.56 1.20 1.63
CA ALA A 81 8.92 1.73 1.70
C ALA A 81 9.31 2.47 0.41
N ARG A 82 9.00 1.89 -0.76
CA ARG A 82 9.23 2.52 -2.06
C ARG A 82 8.37 3.77 -2.28
N HIS A 83 7.11 3.76 -1.84
CA HIS A 83 6.24 4.95 -1.90
C HIS A 83 6.81 6.10 -1.06
N LEU A 84 7.28 5.81 0.16
CA LEU A 84 7.89 6.82 1.04
C LEU A 84 9.14 7.44 0.42
N MET A 85 10.02 6.64 -0.19
CA MET A 85 11.20 7.15 -0.90
C MET A 85 10.83 8.09 -2.05
N ALA A 86 9.87 7.71 -2.90
CA ALA A 86 9.43 8.59 -4.00
C ALA A 86 8.78 9.87 -3.49
N LYS A 87 8.01 9.78 -2.40
CA LYS A 87 7.36 10.94 -1.80
C LYS A 87 8.37 11.92 -1.21
N GLN A 88 9.43 11.41 -0.60
CA GLN A 88 10.51 12.24 -0.08
C GLN A 88 11.24 12.98 -1.22
N VAL A 89 11.55 12.29 -2.33
CA VAL A 89 12.14 12.94 -3.50
C VAL A 89 11.20 13.98 -4.11
N LEU A 90 9.90 13.66 -4.23
CA LEU A 90 8.90 14.61 -4.72
C LEU A 90 8.86 15.88 -3.87
N ILE A 91 8.83 15.75 -2.54
CA ILE A 91 8.83 16.91 -1.62
C ILE A 91 10.10 17.74 -1.79
N THR A 92 11.27 17.12 -1.97
CA THR A 92 12.52 17.84 -2.25
C THR A 92 12.44 18.62 -3.57
N ILE A 93 11.89 18.02 -4.63
CA ILE A 93 11.67 18.71 -5.91
C ILE A 93 10.72 19.91 -5.72
N GLU A 94 9.61 19.72 -5.00
CA GLU A 94 8.62 20.77 -4.74
C GLU A 94 9.18 21.92 -3.88
N GLN A 95 10.08 21.63 -2.94
CA GLN A 95 10.81 22.63 -2.15
C GLN A 95 11.76 23.45 -3.04
N GLU A 96 12.55 22.79 -3.90
CA GLU A 96 13.48 23.48 -4.82
C GLU A 96 12.74 24.34 -5.84
N LEU A 97 11.61 23.85 -6.36
CA LEU A 97 10.70 24.63 -7.22
C LEU A 97 10.01 25.76 -6.45
N GLY A 98 10.00 25.73 -5.10
CA GLY A 98 9.38 26.73 -4.25
C GLY A 98 7.85 26.71 -4.31
N LEU A 99 7.25 25.54 -4.50
CA LEU A 99 5.79 25.38 -4.54
C LEU A 99 5.14 25.65 -3.16
N TYR A 100 5.94 25.62 -2.09
CA TYR A 100 5.53 25.92 -0.72
C TYR A 100 5.75 27.40 -0.32
N GLU A 101 6.35 28.22 -1.19
CA GLU A 101 6.61 29.64 -0.95
C GLU A 101 5.40 30.50 -1.38
N LYS A 102 5.03 31.47 -0.55
CA LYS A 102 3.98 32.46 -0.87
C LYS A 102 4.52 33.47 -1.89
N GLY A 103 3.67 33.94 -2.81
CA GLY A 103 4.05 34.99 -3.78
C GLY A 103 4.90 34.50 -4.95
N ARG A 104 5.38 33.25 -4.93
CA ARG A 104 6.22 32.69 -6.01
C ARG A 104 5.38 32.16 -7.18
N HIS A 105 4.19 31.62 -6.90
CA HIS A 105 3.26 31.04 -7.89
C HIS A 105 1.84 31.60 -7.79
N LEU A 106 1.42 32.03 -6.60
CA LEU A 106 0.14 32.69 -6.34
C LEU A 106 0.44 33.95 -5.53
N GLU A 107 -0.24 35.07 -5.83
CA GLU A 107 0.05 36.39 -5.22
C GLU A 107 -0.08 36.36 -3.69
N ASP A 108 -1.15 35.76 -3.15
CA ASP A 108 -1.44 35.79 -1.70
C ASP A 108 -1.25 34.44 -0.98
N SER A 109 -0.82 33.39 -1.68
CA SER A 109 -0.72 32.05 -1.10
C SER A 109 0.42 31.22 -1.68
N ALA A 110 0.74 30.11 -1.01
CA ALA A 110 1.62 29.10 -1.57
C ALA A 110 0.78 28.13 -2.41
N LEU A 111 1.36 27.57 -3.48
CA LEU A 111 0.67 26.58 -4.30
C LEU A 111 0.29 25.34 -3.48
N TYR A 112 1.18 24.92 -2.57
CA TYR A 112 0.92 23.84 -1.62
C TYR A 112 1.06 24.29 -0.16
N PRO A 113 0.16 23.82 0.73
CA PRO A 113 0.30 24.03 2.18
C PRO A 113 1.59 23.40 2.72
N LYS A 114 2.26 24.07 3.66
CA LYS A 114 3.48 23.55 4.31
C LYS A 114 3.24 22.21 5.03
N GLU A 115 2.03 22.00 5.54
CA GLU A 115 1.62 20.80 6.25
C GLU A 115 1.70 19.53 5.37
N TRP A 116 1.58 19.68 4.04
CA TRP A 116 1.65 18.53 3.13
C TRP A 116 3.04 17.86 3.11
N GLN A 117 4.09 18.61 3.50
CA GLN A 117 5.45 18.06 3.63
C GLN A 117 5.56 17.01 4.73
N THR A 118 4.65 17.00 5.71
CA THR A 118 4.68 16.09 6.87
C THR A 118 3.44 15.24 7.01
N ALA A 119 2.34 15.57 6.35
CA ALA A 119 1.06 14.84 6.40
C ALA A 119 1.19 13.33 6.12
N TRP A 120 2.16 12.94 5.30
CA TRP A 120 2.42 11.54 4.96
C TRP A 120 2.97 10.69 6.11
N LYS A 121 3.53 11.31 7.14
CA LYS A 121 4.02 10.60 8.34
C LYS A 121 2.89 10.01 9.17
N GLN A 122 1.68 10.57 9.04
CA GLN A 122 0.48 10.12 9.76
C GLN A 122 -0.33 9.08 8.96
N ASP A 123 0.19 8.57 7.84
CA ASP A 123 -0.54 7.61 7.02
C ASP A 123 -0.68 6.24 7.72
N ILE A 124 -1.93 5.94 8.13
CA ILE A 124 -2.32 4.68 8.77
C ILE A 124 -2.77 3.60 7.77
N SER A 125 -2.83 3.90 6.47
CA SER A 125 -3.44 3.02 5.45
C SER A 125 -2.82 1.62 5.43
N VAL A 126 -1.50 1.52 5.57
CA VAL A 126 -0.80 0.22 5.60
C VAL A 126 -1.16 -0.58 6.84
N GLY A 127 -1.37 0.08 7.99
CA GLY A 127 -1.87 -0.58 9.20
C GLY A 127 -3.24 -1.20 8.97
N ILE A 128 -4.15 -0.49 8.28
CA ILE A 128 -5.47 -1.00 7.91
C ILE A 128 -5.35 -2.22 6.98
N TYR A 129 -4.51 -2.15 5.94
CA TYR A 129 -4.34 -3.26 5.00
C TYR A 129 -3.82 -4.53 5.68
N LEU A 130 -2.83 -4.39 6.57
CA LEU A 130 -2.29 -5.51 7.34
C LEU A 130 -3.30 -6.06 8.36
N ALA A 131 -4.10 -5.20 8.98
CA ALA A 131 -5.15 -5.62 9.90
C ALA A 131 -6.25 -6.43 9.20
N VAL A 132 -6.71 -5.98 8.02
CA VAL A 132 -7.67 -6.72 7.19
C VAL A 132 -7.10 -8.07 6.78
N LEU A 133 -5.85 -8.09 6.33
CA LEU A 133 -5.17 -9.32 5.94
C LEU A 133 -5.05 -10.31 7.10
N ALA A 134 -4.61 -9.85 8.27
CA ALA A 134 -4.50 -10.67 9.47
C ALA A 134 -5.87 -11.20 9.92
N GLY A 135 -6.90 -10.34 9.90
CA GLY A 135 -8.27 -10.72 10.25
C GLY A 135 -8.84 -11.82 9.35
N LEU A 136 -8.72 -11.65 8.02
CA LEU A 136 -9.17 -12.67 7.06
C LEU A 136 -8.39 -13.97 7.16
N THR A 137 -7.06 -13.88 7.34
CA THR A 137 -6.20 -15.06 7.54
C THR A 137 -6.65 -15.86 8.77
N GLY A 138 -6.85 -15.17 9.90
CA GLY A 138 -7.32 -15.78 11.14
C GLY A 138 -8.70 -16.40 10.99
N LEU A 139 -9.61 -15.72 10.28
CA LEU A 139 -10.95 -16.24 10.01
C LEU A 139 -10.90 -17.53 9.16
N VAL A 140 -10.07 -17.57 8.11
CA VAL A 140 -9.87 -18.78 7.29
C VAL A 140 -9.38 -19.93 8.15
N MET A 141 -8.32 -19.70 8.94
CA MET A 141 -7.76 -20.74 9.79
C MET A 141 -8.75 -21.25 10.83
N ALA A 142 -9.52 -20.35 11.47
CA ALA A 142 -10.55 -20.73 12.43
C ALA A 142 -11.63 -21.62 11.79
N VAL A 143 -12.11 -21.25 10.60
CA VAL A 143 -13.12 -22.04 9.87
C VAL A 143 -12.59 -23.41 9.47
N VAL A 144 -11.34 -23.48 8.99
CA VAL A 144 -10.71 -24.75 8.59
C VAL A 144 -10.49 -25.68 9.78
N LEU A 145 -10.10 -25.14 10.93
CA LEU A 145 -9.81 -25.92 12.15
C LEU A 145 -11.07 -26.32 12.95
N TRP A 146 -12.17 -25.59 12.78
CA TRP A 146 -13.45 -25.90 13.43
C TRP A 146 -14.18 -27.09 12.79
N ARG A 147 -13.89 -27.38 11.51
CA ARG A 147 -14.46 -28.51 10.77
C ARG A 147 -13.80 -29.83 11.10
#